data_AF-A0A9D8NWX7-F1
#
_entry.id   AF-A0A9D8NWX7-F1
#
_cell.length_a   1.000
_cell.length_b   1.000
_cell.length_c   1.000
_cell.angle_alpha   90.00
_cell.angle_beta   90.00
_cell.angle_gamma   90.00
#
_symmetry.space_group_name_H-M   'P 1'
#
loop_
_entity.id
_entity.type
_entity.pdbx_description
1 polymer ?
#
loop_
_entity_poly.entity_id
_entity_poly.type
_entity_poly.pdbx_seq_one_letter_code
_entity_poly.pdbx_strand_id
1 'polypeptide(L)'
;MSRILAPAAALSFRRALRTLGTLTEHGLALILPLCTLSFLATGPHTPVAALLWTLPVWLFIAADFMSPADRRPPSAEIPAWPFDALLYGLAALQFVNITLMVVVASRLSWHDPTATVTAVANLLAMRILLGTNSCCSGIAVAHELIHRRRAVPRFLGRCVLLTVCYEHFAVEHLRRHHRHVGTVEDPATARLGETYAAYWRRTKLEQFRSAWELESARLGLSARFALSRKLLKHEVFLGVLAEIGLIMLLLARGGPAAAAIFVLQALAAVRLLEAVN
;
A
#
# COMPACT_ATOMS: atom_id res chain seq x y z
N MET A 1 13.50 -10.48 -52.97
CA MET A 1 13.31 -9.88 -51.62
C MET A 1 13.00 -10.99 -50.61
N SER A 2 14.04 -11.61 -50.05
CA SER A 2 13.92 -12.68 -49.05
C SER A 2 13.94 -12.10 -47.64
N ARG A 3 12.80 -12.12 -46.94
CA ARG A 3 12.77 -11.91 -45.48
C ARG A 3 13.37 -13.16 -44.82
N ILE A 4 14.59 -13.04 -44.33
CA ILE A 4 15.23 -14.07 -43.50
C ILE A 4 14.43 -14.15 -42.19
N LEU A 5 13.64 -15.21 -42.03
CA LEU A 5 12.98 -15.55 -40.78
C LEU A 5 14.07 -15.90 -39.75
N ALA A 6 14.21 -15.08 -38.71
CA ALA A 6 15.07 -15.45 -37.59
C ALA A 6 14.58 -16.77 -36.97
N PRO A 7 15.46 -17.74 -36.65
CA PRO A 7 15.04 -19.03 -36.11
C PRO A 7 14.32 -18.82 -34.76
N ALA A 8 13.23 -19.56 -34.54
CA ALA A 8 12.36 -19.40 -33.37
C ALA A 8 13.10 -19.45 -32.02
N ALA A 9 14.23 -20.17 -31.94
CA ALA A 9 15.11 -20.22 -30.77
C ALA A 9 15.87 -18.90 -30.50
N ALA A 10 16.27 -18.16 -31.55
CA ALA A 10 16.85 -16.83 -31.39
C ALA A 10 15.81 -15.80 -30.93
N LEU A 11 14.54 -16.00 -31.33
CA LEU A 11 13.41 -15.21 -30.85
C LEU A 11 13.11 -15.49 -29.37
N SER A 12 13.15 -16.77 -28.94
CA SER A 12 12.93 -17.15 -27.54
C SER A 12 14.05 -16.68 -26.61
N PHE A 13 15.31 -16.74 -27.06
CA PHE A 13 16.46 -16.26 -26.29
C PHE A 13 16.44 -14.73 -26.11
N ARG A 14 16.16 -13.98 -27.18
CA ARG A 14 16.00 -12.50 -27.09
C ARG A 14 14.84 -12.11 -26.19
N ARG A 15 13.74 -12.88 -26.22
CA ARG A 15 12.58 -12.68 -25.32
C ARG A 15 12.95 -12.96 -23.86
N ALA A 16 13.74 -14.00 -23.60
CA ALA A 16 14.24 -14.31 -22.25
C ALA A 16 15.15 -13.19 -21.71
N LEU A 17 16.10 -12.70 -22.52
CA LEU A 17 16.98 -11.58 -22.14
C LEU A 17 16.21 -10.28 -21.88
N ARG A 18 15.21 -9.96 -22.71
CA ARG A 18 14.33 -8.80 -22.47
C ARG A 18 13.52 -8.96 -21.18
N THR A 19 12.99 -10.16 -20.92
CA THR A 19 12.26 -10.46 -19.69
C THR A 19 13.15 -10.30 -18.46
N LEU A 20 14.40 -10.77 -18.52
CA LEU A 20 15.40 -10.59 -17.46
C LEU A 20 15.76 -9.11 -17.25
N GLY A 21 15.99 -8.35 -18.32
CA GLY A 21 16.27 -6.91 -18.22
C GLY A 21 15.12 -6.13 -17.56
N THR A 22 13.88 -6.40 -17.97
CA THR A 22 12.70 -5.76 -17.35
C THR A 22 12.49 -6.22 -15.92
N LEU A 23 12.76 -7.49 -15.60
CA LEU A 23 12.75 -7.98 -14.22
C LEU A 23 13.80 -7.29 -13.34
N THR A 24 14.99 -6.97 -13.88
CA THR A 24 15.98 -6.20 -13.13
C THR A 24 15.55 -4.77 -12.87
N GLU A 25 14.86 -4.13 -13.82
CA GLU A 25 14.29 -2.78 -13.62
C GLU A 25 13.16 -2.80 -12.57
N HIS A 26 12.23 -3.75 -12.67
CA HIS A 26 11.09 -3.84 -11.75
C HIS A 26 11.47 -4.46 -10.39
N GLY A 27 12.60 -5.15 -10.31
CA GLY A 27 13.17 -5.69 -9.07
C GLY A 27 13.51 -4.60 -8.06
N LEU A 28 13.70 -3.34 -8.50
CA LEU A 28 13.86 -2.18 -7.61
C LEU A 28 12.66 -2.00 -6.67
N ALA A 29 11.45 -2.42 -7.08
CA ALA A 29 10.26 -2.39 -6.24
C ALA A 29 10.37 -3.29 -4.99
N LEU A 30 11.33 -4.22 -4.94
CA LEU A 30 11.60 -5.08 -3.78
C LEU A 30 12.51 -4.43 -2.74
N ILE A 31 13.23 -3.34 -3.08
CA ILE A 31 14.21 -2.72 -2.18
C ILE A 31 13.55 -2.28 -0.87
N LEU A 32 12.49 -1.46 -0.94
CA LEU A 32 11.81 -0.96 0.26
C LEU A 32 11.14 -2.09 1.10
N PRO A 33 10.41 -3.04 0.50
CA PRO A 33 9.87 -4.18 1.24
C PRO A 33 10.93 -5.04 1.93
N LEU A 34 12.05 -5.31 1.26
CA LEU A 34 13.14 -6.14 1.79
C LEU A 34 13.97 -5.41 2.85
N CYS A 35 14.17 -4.10 2.70
CA CYS A 35 14.77 -3.26 3.73
C CYS A 35 13.89 -3.22 4.98
N THR A 36 12.58 -3.07 4.80
CA THR A 36 11.60 -3.10 5.90
C THR A 36 11.60 -4.47 6.59
N LEU A 37 11.58 -5.55 5.81
CA LEU A 37 11.69 -6.92 6.32
C LEU A 37 12.95 -7.12 7.14
N SER A 38 14.10 -6.68 6.63
CA SER A 38 15.40 -6.84 7.29
C SER A 38 15.48 -6.06 8.60
N PHE A 39 15.02 -4.80 8.59
CA PHE A 39 14.92 -3.98 9.79
C PHE A 39 14.06 -4.66 10.87
N LEU A 40 12.89 -5.18 10.48
CA LEU A 40 11.97 -5.84 11.40
C LEU A 40 12.46 -7.21 11.88
N ALA A 41 13.10 -8.00 11.01
CA ALA A 41 13.62 -9.32 11.35
C ALA A 41 14.79 -9.26 12.34
N THR A 42 15.57 -8.17 12.30
CA THR A 42 16.78 -7.97 13.13
C THR A 42 16.56 -7.03 14.31
N GLY A 43 15.37 -6.42 14.44
CA GLY A 43 15.06 -5.47 15.51
C GLY A 43 14.70 -6.12 16.86
N PRO A 44 14.64 -5.32 17.94
CA PRO A 44 14.80 -3.86 17.96
C PRO A 44 16.28 -3.43 17.87
N HIS A 45 16.50 -2.23 17.34
CA HIS A 45 17.82 -1.65 17.11
C HIS A 45 18.17 -0.59 18.15
N THR A 46 19.45 -0.22 18.28
CA THR A 46 19.83 0.99 19.03
C THR A 46 19.24 2.24 18.36
N PRO A 47 19.06 3.37 19.08
CA PRO A 47 18.45 4.57 18.50
C PRO A 47 19.11 5.05 17.20
N VAL A 48 20.45 5.10 17.17
CA VAL A 48 21.20 5.53 15.99
C VAL A 48 21.03 4.54 14.84
N ALA A 49 21.17 3.24 15.10
CA ALA A 49 20.99 2.22 14.07
C ALA A 49 19.57 2.26 13.49
N ALA A 50 18.54 2.39 14.33
CA ALA A 50 17.15 2.48 13.89
C ALA A 50 16.93 3.64 12.90
N LEU A 51 17.50 4.81 13.17
CA LEU A 51 17.38 5.96 12.27
C LEU A 51 18.18 5.76 10.97
N LEU A 52 19.38 5.18 11.05
CA LEU A 52 20.18 4.87 9.86
C LEU A 52 19.51 3.85 8.93
N TRP A 53 18.70 2.92 9.47
CA TRP A 53 17.89 2.02 8.66
C TRP A 53 16.89 2.74 7.75
N THR A 54 16.57 4.02 8.01
CA THR A 54 15.68 4.82 7.14
C THR A 54 16.39 5.39 5.90
N LEU A 55 17.72 5.31 5.82
CA LEU A 55 18.50 5.84 4.69
C LEU A 55 18.02 5.37 3.31
N PRO A 56 17.65 4.10 3.07
CA PRO A 56 17.13 3.68 1.76
C PRO A 56 15.91 4.47 1.29
N VAL A 57 15.03 4.92 2.20
CA VAL A 57 13.88 5.76 1.85
C VAL A 57 14.34 7.13 1.36
N TRP A 58 15.28 7.75 2.07
CA TRP A 58 15.82 9.06 1.71
C TRP A 58 16.62 9.01 0.40
N LEU A 59 17.38 7.94 0.19
CA LEU A 59 18.10 7.70 -1.05
C LEU A 59 17.13 7.47 -2.22
N PHE A 60 16.01 6.78 -1.99
CA PHE A 60 14.97 6.61 -3.00
C PHE A 60 14.34 7.96 -3.40
N ILE A 61 14.01 8.81 -2.42
CA ILE A 61 13.51 10.17 -2.68
C ILE A 61 14.55 11.00 -3.45
N ALA A 62 15.81 10.97 -3.04
CA ALA A 62 16.88 11.68 -3.73
C ALA A 62 17.06 11.19 -5.18
N ALA A 63 16.99 9.87 -5.39
CA ALA A 63 17.06 9.26 -6.72
C ALA A 63 15.88 9.69 -7.59
N ASP A 64 14.66 9.79 -7.04
CA ASP A 64 13.47 10.26 -7.77
C ASP A 64 13.64 11.70 -8.26
N PHE A 65 14.13 12.61 -7.41
CA PHE A 65 14.44 13.99 -7.81
C PHE A 65 15.51 14.11 -8.90
N MET A 66 16.43 13.14 -8.98
CA MET A 66 17.50 13.09 -9.97
C MET A 66 17.13 12.29 -11.22
N SER A 67 16.03 11.54 -11.18
CA SER A 67 15.64 10.63 -12.25
C SER A 67 15.03 11.40 -13.42
N PRO A 68 15.40 11.07 -14.66
CA PRO A 68 14.74 11.64 -15.83
C PRO A 68 13.29 11.16 -15.90
N ALA A 69 12.42 11.97 -16.49
CA ALA A 69 11.04 11.57 -16.74
C ALA A 69 10.99 10.32 -17.62
N ASP A 70 10.39 9.24 -17.12
CA ASP A 70 10.18 8.04 -17.92
C ASP A 70 8.92 8.19 -18.78
N ARG A 71 9.09 8.10 -20.10
CA ARG A 71 8.01 8.17 -21.10
C ARG A 71 7.94 6.90 -21.93
N ARG A 72 8.67 5.86 -21.55
CA ARG A 72 8.73 4.61 -22.31
C ARG A 72 7.36 3.92 -22.21
N PRO A 73 6.74 3.52 -23.33
CA PRO A 73 5.52 2.73 -23.28
C PRO A 73 5.82 1.32 -22.76
N PRO A 74 4.89 0.68 -22.04
CA PRO A 74 5.04 -0.71 -21.62
C PRO A 74 5.21 -1.62 -22.84
N SER A 75 6.18 -2.53 -22.80
CA SER A 75 6.44 -3.45 -23.90
C SER A 75 5.33 -4.51 -23.99
N ALA A 76 4.62 -4.54 -25.12
CA ALA A 76 3.57 -5.53 -25.39
C ALA A 76 4.10 -6.98 -25.57
N GLU A 77 5.42 -7.18 -25.63
CA GLU A 77 6.04 -8.48 -25.91
C GLU A 77 6.31 -9.33 -24.65
N ILE A 78 6.27 -8.70 -23.48
CA ILE A 78 6.62 -9.32 -22.20
C ILE A 78 5.39 -10.06 -21.64
N PRO A 79 5.53 -11.35 -21.28
CA PRO A 79 4.41 -12.08 -20.68
C PRO A 79 4.02 -11.48 -19.32
N ALA A 80 2.76 -11.64 -18.91
CA ALA A 80 2.24 -11.05 -17.68
C ALA A 80 2.76 -11.73 -16.39
N TRP A 81 3.14 -13.01 -16.45
CA TRP A 81 3.45 -13.82 -15.27
C TRP A 81 4.55 -13.25 -14.34
N PRO A 82 5.64 -12.62 -14.81
CA PRO A 82 6.68 -12.11 -13.91
C PRO A 82 6.17 -10.91 -13.09
N PHE A 83 5.30 -10.09 -13.68
CA PHE A 83 4.64 -8.98 -12.98
C PHE A 83 3.60 -9.50 -11.99
N ASP A 84 2.81 -10.50 -12.38
CA ASP A 84 1.86 -11.15 -11.48
C ASP A 84 2.61 -11.79 -10.28
N ALA A 85 3.72 -12.50 -10.52
CA ALA A 85 4.56 -13.06 -9.46
C ALA A 85 5.12 -11.97 -8.52
N LEU A 86 5.57 -10.84 -9.08
CA LEU A 86 6.03 -9.70 -8.30
C LEU A 86 4.91 -9.11 -7.44
N LEU A 87 3.71 -8.90 -8.00
CA LEU A 87 2.54 -8.40 -7.25
C LEU A 87 2.18 -9.33 -6.09
N TYR A 88 2.11 -10.64 -6.32
CA TYR A 88 1.83 -11.60 -5.25
C TYR A 88 2.94 -11.66 -4.21
N GLY A 89 4.21 -11.58 -4.63
CA GLY A 89 5.36 -11.52 -3.74
C GLY A 89 5.35 -10.28 -2.84
N LEU A 90 5.06 -9.11 -3.40
CA LEU A 90 4.94 -7.85 -2.65
C LEU A 90 3.75 -7.88 -1.67
N ALA A 91 2.60 -8.43 -2.09
CA ALA A 91 1.47 -8.63 -1.18
C ALA A 91 1.83 -9.56 -0.01
N ALA A 92 2.54 -10.66 -0.27
CA ALA A 92 3.03 -11.54 0.78
C ALA A 92 4.02 -10.84 1.72
N LEU A 93 4.98 -10.09 1.18
CA LEU A 93 5.92 -9.29 1.97
C LEU A 93 5.21 -8.27 2.85
N GLN A 94 4.12 -7.65 2.38
CA GLN A 94 3.33 -6.72 3.20
C GLN A 94 2.75 -7.42 4.44
N PHE A 95 2.16 -8.61 4.29
CA PHE A 95 1.63 -9.36 5.44
C PHE A 95 2.74 -9.79 6.41
N VAL A 96 3.89 -10.23 5.89
CA VAL A 96 5.06 -10.59 6.72
C VAL A 96 5.56 -9.37 7.48
N ASN A 97 5.72 -8.22 6.83
CA ASN A 97 6.19 -6.98 7.45
C ASN A 97 5.22 -6.49 8.53
N ILE A 98 3.91 -6.52 8.30
CA ILE A 98 2.92 -6.16 9.32
C ILE A 98 2.99 -7.12 10.52
N THR A 99 3.16 -8.43 10.27
CA THR A 99 3.30 -9.42 11.34
C THR A 99 4.57 -9.18 12.17
N LEU A 100 5.71 -8.97 11.52
CA LEU A 100 6.97 -8.70 12.21
C LEU A 100 6.97 -7.34 12.92
N MET A 101 6.29 -6.32 12.39
CA MET A 101 6.08 -5.05 13.07
C MET A 101 5.43 -5.26 14.45
N VAL A 102 4.41 -6.12 14.55
CA VAL A 102 3.78 -6.47 15.84
C VAL A 102 4.79 -7.14 16.76
N VAL A 103 5.58 -8.09 16.25
CA VAL A 103 6.59 -8.80 17.04
C VAL A 103 7.63 -7.83 17.60
N VAL A 104 8.21 -6.96 16.78
CA VAL A 104 9.22 -6.00 17.24
C VAL A 104 8.60 -4.99 18.21
N ALA A 105 7.43 -4.43 17.89
CA ALA A 105 6.74 -3.47 18.77
C ALA A 105 6.42 -4.07 20.15
N SER A 106 6.07 -5.36 20.21
CA SER A 106 5.79 -6.06 21.48
C SER A 106 7.04 -6.29 22.35
N ARG A 107 8.24 -6.23 21.77
CA ARG A 107 9.53 -6.40 22.46
C ARG A 107 10.10 -5.07 22.97
N LEU A 108 9.47 -3.94 22.65
CA LEU A 108 9.93 -2.63 23.10
C LEU A 108 9.65 -2.45 24.59
N SER A 109 10.61 -1.86 25.31
CA SER A 109 10.54 -1.61 26.75
C SER A 109 10.38 -0.12 27.04
N TRP A 110 9.68 0.17 28.14
CA TRP A 110 9.30 1.52 28.57
C TRP A 110 9.67 1.81 30.03
N HIS A 111 10.51 0.96 30.64
CA HIS A 111 10.78 0.98 32.08
C HIS A 111 11.72 2.10 32.54
N ASP A 112 12.57 2.60 31.63
CA ASP A 112 13.53 3.67 31.92
C ASP A 112 13.68 4.63 30.71
N PRO A 113 14.34 5.80 30.88
CA PRO A 113 14.53 6.76 29.79
C PRO A 113 15.28 6.21 28.58
N THR A 114 16.30 5.38 28.77
CA THR A 114 17.11 4.77 27.69
C THR A 114 16.29 3.77 26.89
N ALA A 115 15.53 2.91 27.57
CA ALA A 115 14.60 2.00 26.91
C ALA A 115 13.52 2.78 26.14
N THR A 116 13.00 3.87 26.72
CA THR A 116 12.00 4.73 26.08
C THR A 116 12.54 5.38 24.81
N VAL A 117 13.75 5.94 24.84
CA VAL A 117 14.41 6.51 23.65
C VAL A 117 14.60 5.45 22.57
N THR A 118 15.02 4.25 22.95
CA THR A 118 15.16 3.10 22.04
C THR A 118 13.83 2.71 21.41
N ALA A 119 12.77 2.62 22.20
CA ALA A 119 11.42 2.32 21.73
C ALA A 119 10.93 3.37 20.74
N VAL A 120 11.02 4.66 21.09
CA VAL A 120 10.60 5.77 20.23
C VAL A 120 11.38 5.79 18.91
N ALA A 121 12.71 5.58 18.94
CA ALA A 121 13.52 5.55 17.72
C ALA A 121 13.13 4.39 16.79
N ASN A 122 12.88 3.19 17.33
CA ASN A 122 12.41 2.06 16.53
C ASN A 122 11.01 2.30 15.96
N LEU A 123 10.09 2.86 16.74
CA LEU A 123 8.74 3.19 16.27
C LEU A 123 8.76 4.27 15.18
N LEU A 124 9.64 5.27 15.31
CA LEU A 124 9.82 6.29 14.28
C LEU A 124 10.39 5.68 12.99
N ALA A 125 11.40 4.82 13.10
CA ALA A 125 11.96 4.09 11.97
C ALA A 125 10.92 3.18 11.29
N MET A 126 10.10 2.44 12.07
CA MET A 126 8.98 1.66 11.56
C MET A 126 7.99 2.53 10.80
N ARG A 127 7.58 3.68 11.36
CA ARG A 127 6.64 4.59 10.71
C ARG A 127 7.16 5.03 9.34
N ILE A 128 8.44 5.38 9.25
CA ILE A 128 9.06 5.85 8.00
C ILE A 128 9.20 4.71 6.99
N LEU A 129 9.85 3.61 7.39
CA LEU A 129 10.12 2.46 6.50
C LEU A 129 8.83 1.76 6.08
N LEU A 130 8.07 1.27 7.06
CA LEU A 130 6.86 0.51 6.81
C LEU A 130 5.75 1.39 6.23
N GLY A 131 5.59 2.64 6.69
CA GLY A 131 4.61 3.55 6.12
C GLY A 131 4.86 3.86 4.64
N THR A 132 6.13 4.10 4.28
CA THR A 132 6.51 4.32 2.86
C THR A 132 6.34 3.04 2.04
N ASN A 133 6.82 1.90 2.54
CA ASN A 133 6.63 0.59 1.91
C ASN A 133 5.14 0.26 1.69
N SER A 134 4.31 0.47 2.70
CA SER A 134 2.87 0.24 2.65
C SER A 134 2.19 1.11 1.58
N CYS A 135 2.69 2.31 1.28
CA CYS A 135 2.22 3.10 0.13
C CYS A 135 2.74 2.52 -1.20
N CYS A 136 4.06 2.54 -1.40
CA CYS A 136 4.71 2.27 -2.68
C CYS A 136 4.56 0.81 -3.15
N SER A 137 4.47 -0.13 -2.21
CA SER A 137 4.43 -1.57 -2.50
C SER A 137 3.20 -2.27 -1.91
N GLY A 138 2.54 -1.68 -0.90
CA GLY A 138 1.27 -2.18 -0.39
C GLY A 138 0.09 -1.69 -1.22
N ILE A 139 -0.22 -0.40 -1.15
CA ILE A 139 -1.39 0.20 -1.81
C ILE A 139 -1.27 0.13 -3.33
N ALA A 140 -0.09 0.39 -3.90
CA ALA A 140 0.12 0.24 -5.35
C ALA A 140 -0.18 -1.19 -5.86
N VAL A 141 0.22 -2.21 -5.10
CA VAL A 141 -0.10 -3.61 -5.44
C VAL A 141 -1.58 -3.90 -5.24
N ALA A 142 -2.16 -3.40 -4.14
CA ALA A 142 -3.58 -3.55 -3.88
C ALA A 142 -4.43 -2.93 -4.99
N HIS A 143 -4.05 -1.74 -5.48
CA HIS A 143 -4.67 -1.05 -6.61
C HIS A 143 -4.78 -1.97 -7.83
N GLU A 144 -3.68 -2.60 -8.24
CA GLU A 144 -3.72 -3.49 -9.40
C GLU A 144 -4.49 -4.78 -9.14
N LEU A 145 -4.47 -5.27 -7.91
CA LEU A 145 -5.19 -6.48 -7.51
C LEU A 145 -6.70 -6.27 -7.49
N ILE A 146 -7.19 -5.12 -7.01
CA ILE A 146 -8.65 -4.84 -6.96
C ILE A 146 -9.27 -4.68 -8.35
N HIS A 147 -8.49 -4.22 -9.34
CA HIS A 147 -8.90 -4.13 -10.74
C HIS A 147 -9.00 -5.49 -11.46
N ARG A 148 -8.46 -6.56 -10.88
CA ARG A 148 -8.51 -7.88 -11.52
C ARG A 148 -9.95 -8.40 -11.61
N ARG A 149 -10.25 -9.07 -12.72
CA ARG A 149 -11.57 -9.68 -12.98
C ARG A 149 -11.87 -10.86 -12.05
N ARG A 150 -10.86 -11.65 -11.71
CA ARG A 150 -10.99 -12.84 -10.85
C ARG A 150 -11.22 -12.42 -9.39
N ALA A 151 -12.01 -13.21 -8.66
CA ALA A 151 -12.36 -12.90 -7.26
C ALA A 151 -11.16 -12.99 -6.31
N VAL A 152 -10.29 -14.01 -6.46
CA VAL A 152 -9.16 -14.26 -5.55
C VAL A 152 -8.15 -13.09 -5.51
N PRO A 153 -7.64 -12.57 -6.65
CA PRO A 153 -6.74 -11.43 -6.63
C PRO A 153 -7.41 -10.18 -6.05
N ARG A 154 -8.70 -9.94 -6.39
CA ARG A 154 -9.45 -8.80 -5.85
C ARG A 154 -9.58 -8.89 -4.33
N PHE A 155 -9.90 -10.06 -3.80
CA PHE A 155 -9.96 -10.31 -2.37
C PHE A 155 -8.61 -10.08 -1.69
N LEU A 156 -7.52 -10.55 -2.30
CA LEU A 156 -6.16 -10.31 -1.81
C LEU A 156 -5.85 -8.81 -1.76
N GLY A 157 -6.17 -8.05 -2.82
CA GLY A 157 -5.98 -6.60 -2.84
C GLY A 157 -6.72 -5.88 -1.71
N ARG A 158 -7.97 -6.29 -1.44
CA ARG A 158 -8.74 -5.77 -0.30
C ARG A 158 -8.12 -6.14 1.04
N CYS A 159 -7.60 -7.35 1.18
CA CYS A 159 -6.87 -7.77 2.39
C CYS A 159 -5.59 -6.95 2.60
N VAL A 160 -4.89 -6.57 1.53
CA VAL A 160 -3.73 -5.66 1.61
C VAL A 160 -4.19 -4.27 2.06
N LEU A 161 -5.32 -3.74 1.58
CA LEU A 161 -5.87 -2.46 2.03
C LEU A 161 -6.28 -2.44 3.50
N LEU A 162 -6.71 -3.58 4.07
CA LEU A 162 -6.94 -3.71 5.51
C LEU A 162 -5.66 -3.42 6.32
N THR A 163 -4.48 -3.72 5.78
CA THR A 163 -3.19 -3.46 6.47
C THR A 163 -2.83 -1.98 6.56
N VAL A 164 -3.58 -1.11 5.89
CA VAL A 164 -3.40 0.34 5.90
C VAL A 164 -4.69 1.09 6.28
N CYS A 165 -5.69 0.40 6.84
CA CYS A 165 -6.98 0.97 7.22
C CYS A 165 -7.63 1.81 6.12
N TYR A 166 -7.57 1.32 4.88
CA TYR A 166 -8.06 2.01 3.69
C TYR A 166 -8.91 1.10 2.80
N GLU A 167 -9.65 0.17 3.38
CA GLU A 167 -10.39 -0.86 2.64
C GLU A 167 -11.48 -0.28 1.73
N HIS A 168 -12.14 0.77 2.21
CA HIS A 168 -13.18 1.51 1.48
C HIS A 168 -12.68 2.09 0.14
N PHE A 169 -11.37 2.31 -0.01
CA PHE A 169 -10.74 2.70 -1.28
C PHE A 169 -11.12 1.74 -2.41
N ALA A 170 -11.24 0.43 -2.15
CA ALA A 170 -11.61 -0.52 -3.19
C ALA A 170 -13.00 -0.23 -3.79
N VAL A 171 -13.94 0.27 -2.99
CA VAL A 171 -15.29 0.60 -3.46
C VAL A 171 -15.30 1.94 -4.18
N GLU A 172 -14.71 2.96 -3.54
CA GLU A 172 -14.60 4.31 -4.07
C GLU A 172 -13.91 4.30 -5.44
N HIS A 173 -12.70 3.74 -5.46
CA HIS A 173 -11.79 3.83 -6.59
C HIS A 173 -12.39 3.16 -7.83
N LEU A 174 -12.91 1.94 -7.66
CA LEU A 174 -13.46 1.15 -8.76
C LEU A 174 -14.75 1.73 -9.34
N ARG A 175 -15.52 2.51 -8.58
CA ARG A 175 -16.88 2.90 -8.96
C ARG A 175 -17.04 4.40 -9.19
N ARG A 176 -16.16 5.23 -8.65
CA ARG A 176 -16.23 6.68 -8.78
C ARG A 176 -14.95 7.30 -9.32
N HIS A 177 -13.80 7.12 -8.69
CA HIS A 177 -12.56 7.83 -9.05
C HIS A 177 -12.24 7.72 -10.55
N HIS A 178 -12.07 6.50 -11.10
CA HIS A 178 -11.75 6.32 -12.54
C HIS A 178 -12.76 6.97 -13.50
N ARG A 179 -14.01 7.13 -13.07
CA ARG A 179 -15.07 7.72 -13.89
C ARG A 179 -15.07 9.26 -13.86
N HIS A 180 -14.58 9.85 -12.78
CA HIS A 180 -14.67 11.29 -12.51
C HIS A 180 -13.31 11.94 -12.21
N VAL A 181 -12.21 11.23 -12.41
CA VAL A 181 -10.86 11.75 -12.16
C VAL A 181 -10.64 13.04 -12.93
N GLY A 182 -10.13 14.07 -12.24
CA GLY A 182 -9.96 15.42 -12.77
C GLY A 182 -11.23 16.28 -12.75
N THR A 183 -12.34 15.82 -12.17
CA THR A 183 -13.59 16.58 -12.02
C THR A 183 -13.95 16.83 -10.56
N VAL A 184 -14.93 17.71 -10.31
CA VAL A 184 -15.37 18.05 -8.95
C VAL A 184 -16.15 16.92 -8.27
N GLU A 185 -16.62 15.93 -9.04
CA GLU A 185 -17.34 14.76 -8.56
C GLU A 185 -16.43 13.67 -8.01
N ASP A 186 -15.13 13.73 -8.25
CA ASP A 186 -14.12 12.86 -7.66
C ASP A 186 -13.56 13.47 -6.36
N PRO A 187 -13.82 12.86 -5.19
CA PRO A 187 -13.26 13.28 -3.92
C PRO A 187 -11.73 13.42 -3.91
N ALA A 188 -11.04 12.55 -4.67
CA ALA A 188 -9.59 12.50 -4.74
C ALA A 188 -8.98 13.59 -5.66
N THR A 189 -9.79 14.28 -6.47
CA THR A 189 -9.29 15.37 -7.30
C THR A 189 -9.01 16.62 -6.46
N ALA A 190 -7.79 17.14 -6.55
CA ALA A 190 -7.40 18.38 -5.90
C ALA A 190 -8.08 19.58 -6.59
N ARG A 191 -8.62 20.51 -5.78
CA ARG A 191 -9.27 21.72 -6.31
C ARG A 191 -8.23 22.79 -6.60
N LEU A 192 -8.48 23.63 -7.62
CA LEU A 192 -7.59 24.74 -7.95
C LEU A 192 -7.43 25.68 -6.74
N GLY A 193 -6.17 25.93 -6.35
CA GLY A 193 -5.83 26.77 -5.19
C GLY A 193 -5.99 26.09 -3.82
N GLU A 194 -6.32 24.80 -3.77
CA GLU A 194 -6.43 24.05 -2.53
C GLU A 194 -5.04 23.70 -1.97
N THR A 195 -4.77 24.08 -0.71
CA THR A 195 -3.56 23.64 -0.02
C THR A 195 -3.62 22.14 0.26
N TYR A 196 -2.48 21.44 0.25
CA TYR A 196 -2.43 20.01 0.57
C TYR A 196 -3.09 19.66 1.92
N ALA A 197 -2.96 20.54 2.93
CA ALA A 197 -3.60 20.32 4.23
C ALA A 197 -5.14 20.43 4.17
N ALA A 198 -5.68 21.32 3.35
CA ALA A 198 -7.13 21.41 3.10
C ALA A 198 -7.61 20.19 2.31
N TYR A 199 -6.90 19.87 1.23
CA TYR A 199 -7.14 18.69 0.39
C TYR A 199 -7.15 17.40 1.21
N TRP A 200 -6.10 17.11 1.98
CA TRP A 200 -5.99 15.90 2.79
C TRP A 200 -7.14 15.73 3.80
N ARG A 201 -7.57 16.84 4.45
CA ARG A 201 -8.70 16.79 5.39
C ARG A 201 -10.01 16.48 4.69
N ARG A 202 -10.19 17.01 3.48
CA ARG A 202 -11.37 16.82 2.65
C ARG A 202 -11.41 15.43 2.02
N THR A 203 -10.41 15.08 1.20
CA THR A 203 -10.34 13.87 0.38
C THR A 203 -10.60 12.61 1.21
N LYS A 204 -9.93 12.43 2.35
CA LYS A 204 -10.10 11.24 3.20
C LYS A 204 -11.52 11.05 3.73
N LEU A 205 -12.24 12.15 3.99
CA LEU A 205 -13.61 12.10 4.51
C LEU A 205 -14.62 11.94 3.38
N GLU A 206 -14.40 12.65 2.26
CA GLU A 206 -15.27 12.59 1.08
C GLU A 206 -15.17 11.23 0.37
N GLN A 207 -13.98 10.63 0.27
CA GLN A 207 -13.78 9.28 -0.28
C GLN A 207 -14.54 8.23 0.54
N PHE A 208 -14.43 8.25 1.87
CA PHE A 208 -15.18 7.34 2.74
C PHE A 208 -16.70 7.52 2.60
N ARG A 209 -17.18 8.77 2.61
CA ARG A 209 -18.62 9.08 2.42
C ARG A 209 -19.12 8.61 1.07
N SER A 210 -18.36 8.87 0.00
CA SER A 210 -18.64 8.40 -1.36
C SER A 210 -18.76 6.88 -1.40
N ALA A 211 -17.78 6.15 -0.85
CA ALA A 211 -17.80 4.70 -0.79
C ALA A 211 -19.05 4.17 -0.05
N TRP A 212 -19.38 4.79 1.08
CA TRP A 212 -20.56 4.45 1.88
C TRP A 212 -21.87 4.67 1.11
N GLU A 213 -22.01 5.82 0.45
CA GLU A 213 -23.17 6.16 -0.37
C GLU A 213 -23.35 5.19 -1.55
N LEU A 214 -22.26 4.82 -2.22
CA LEU A 214 -22.26 3.87 -3.34
C LEU A 214 -22.75 2.47 -2.89
N GLU A 215 -22.27 1.99 -1.74
CA GLU A 215 -22.70 0.70 -1.18
C GLU A 215 -24.12 0.73 -0.64
N SER A 216 -24.51 1.83 0.01
CA SER A 216 -25.89 2.04 0.48
C SER A 216 -26.86 2.02 -0.70
N ALA A 217 -26.55 2.73 -1.78
CA ALA A 217 -27.35 2.73 -3.01
C ALA A 217 -27.44 1.34 -3.64
N ARG A 218 -26.32 0.60 -3.75
CA ARG A 218 -26.30 -0.79 -4.28
C ARG A 218 -27.26 -1.72 -3.53
N LEU A 219 -27.41 -1.51 -2.22
CA LEU A 219 -28.26 -2.34 -1.36
C LEU A 219 -29.68 -1.79 -1.19
N GLY A 220 -30.01 -0.63 -1.77
CA GLY A 220 -31.28 0.06 -1.54
C GLY A 220 -31.45 0.44 -0.06
N LEU A 221 -30.40 0.99 0.53
CA LEU A 221 -30.36 1.58 1.87
C LEU A 221 -30.27 3.11 1.77
N SER A 222 -30.66 3.80 2.84
CA SER A 222 -30.34 5.22 3.00
C SER A 222 -28.83 5.41 3.17
N ALA A 223 -28.30 6.53 2.69
CA ALA A 223 -26.93 6.94 2.97
C ALA A 223 -26.70 7.23 4.47
N ARG A 224 -27.76 7.56 5.22
CA ARG A 224 -27.67 7.67 6.68
C ARG A 224 -27.58 6.28 7.29
N PHE A 225 -26.63 6.10 8.21
CA PHE A 225 -26.49 4.84 8.92
C PHE A 225 -27.80 4.46 9.64
N ALA A 226 -28.25 3.24 9.38
CA ALA A 226 -29.37 2.62 10.07
C ALA A 226 -29.10 1.11 10.16
N LEU A 227 -29.41 0.52 11.31
CA LEU A 227 -29.18 -0.91 11.51
C LEU A 227 -30.10 -1.71 10.57
N SER A 228 -29.50 -2.56 9.74
CA SER A 228 -30.21 -3.39 8.77
C SER A 228 -29.46 -4.68 8.56
N ARG A 229 -30.19 -5.79 8.34
CA ARG A 229 -29.58 -7.08 7.95
C ARG A 229 -28.78 -6.97 6.64
N LYS A 230 -29.12 -6.00 5.79
CA LYS A 230 -28.40 -5.72 4.54
C LYS A 230 -26.96 -5.26 4.78
N LEU A 231 -26.63 -4.72 5.97
CA LEU A 231 -25.26 -4.34 6.33
C LEU A 231 -24.28 -5.53 6.31
N LEU A 232 -24.76 -6.76 6.49
CA LEU A 232 -23.97 -7.98 6.33
C LEU A 232 -23.50 -8.23 4.89
N LYS A 233 -23.99 -7.44 3.92
CA LYS A 233 -23.54 -7.44 2.53
C LYS A 233 -22.89 -6.12 2.12
N HIS A 234 -22.80 -5.14 3.03
CA HIS A 234 -22.30 -3.79 2.75
C HIS A 234 -20.77 -3.78 2.88
N GLU A 235 -20.09 -3.69 1.75
CA GLU A 235 -18.64 -3.91 1.68
C GLU A 235 -17.85 -2.94 2.57
N VAL A 236 -18.17 -1.64 2.53
CA VAL A 236 -17.51 -0.63 3.38
C VAL A 236 -17.76 -0.87 4.86
N PHE A 237 -18.94 -1.40 5.23
CA PHE A 237 -19.26 -1.65 6.64
C PHE A 237 -18.46 -2.85 7.15
N LEU A 238 -18.41 -3.93 6.37
CA LEU A 238 -17.60 -5.10 6.68
C LEU A 238 -16.09 -4.76 6.68
N GLY A 239 -15.63 -3.89 5.78
CA GLY A 239 -14.27 -3.37 5.75
C GLY A 239 -13.91 -2.65 7.06
N VAL A 240 -14.74 -1.71 7.50
CA VAL A 240 -14.55 -0.99 8.78
C VAL A 240 -14.54 -1.95 9.96
N LEU A 241 -15.45 -2.93 10.01
CA LEU A 241 -15.44 -3.94 11.07
C LEU A 241 -14.16 -4.80 11.06
N ALA A 242 -13.66 -5.16 9.88
CA ALA A 242 -12.43 -5.90 9.73
C ALA A 242 -11.20 -5.07 10.15
N GLU A 243 -11.15 -3.78 9.81
CA GLU A 243 -10.10 -2.85 10.24
C GLU A 243 -10.09 -2.67 11.76
N ILE A 244 -11.25 -2.43 12.38
CA ILE A 244 -11.39 -2.37 13.83
C ILE A 244 -10.97 -3.70 14.47
N GLY A 245 -11.46 -4.82 13.94
CA GLY A 245 -11.12 -6.16 14.41
C GLY A 245 -9.61 -6.43 14.34
N LEU A 246 -8.96 -6.01 13.25
CA LEU A 246 -7.51 -6.12 13.09
C LEU A 246 -6.79 -5.25 14.12
N ILE A 247 -7.14 -3.97 14.28
CA ILE A 247 -6.52 -3.10 15.29
C ILE A 247 -6.66 -3.70 16.70
N MET A 248 -7.85 -4.22 17.05
CA MET A 248 -8.09 -4.86 18.33
C MET A 248 -7.28 -6.15 18.51
N LEU A 249 -7.13 -6.94 17.45
CA LEU A 249 -6.26 -8.12 17.46
C LEU A 249 -4.80 -7.73 17.69
N LEU A 250 -4.29 -6.70 17.01
CA LEU A 250 -2.91 -6.24 17.17
C LEU A 250 -2.68 -5.65 18.57
N LEU A 251 -3.67 -4.93 19.12
CA LEU A 251 -3.65 -4.46 20.51
C LEU A 251 -3.58 -5.64 21.50
N ALA A 252 -4.42 -6.65 21.32
CA ALA A 252 -4.45 -7.83 22.20
C ALA A 252 -3.18 -8.69 22.08
N ARG A 253 -2.54 -8.73 20.91
CA ARG A 253 -1.39 -9.60 20.64
C ARG A 253 -0.03 -8.93 20.87
N GLY A 254 0.10 -7.65 20.51
CA GLY A 254 1.36 -6.90 20.58
C GLY A 254 1.33 -5.69 21.51
N GLY A 255 0.19 -5.40 22.15
CA GLY A 255 0.05 -4.29 23.09
C GLY A 255 -0.17 -2.92 22.42
N PRO A 256 -0.27 -1.85 23.24
CA PRO A 256 -0.60 -0.51 22.77
C PRO A 256 0.39 0.05 21.74
N ALA A 257 1.68 -0.24 21.91
CA ALA A 257 2.72 0.20 20.99
C ALA A 257 2.52 -0.38 19.58
N ALA A 258 2.17 -1.67 19.48
CA ALA A 258 1.89 -2.34 18.20
C ALA A 258 0.64 -1.77 17.50
N ALA A 259 -0.44 -1.55 18.25
CA ALA A 259 -1.65 -0.94 17.70
C ALA A 259 -1.41 0.51 17.25
N ALA A 260 -0.69 1.30 18.05
CA ALA A 260 -0.37 2.68 17.72
C ALA A 260 0.50 2.77 16.47
N ILE A 261 1.57 1.97 16.36
CA ILE A 261 2.43 2.01 15.17
C ILE A 261 1.73 1.49 13.92
N PHE A 262 0.82 0.51 14.05
CA PHE A 262 -0.02 0.05 12.94
C PHE A 262 -0.89 1.18 12.37
N VAL A 263 -1.54 1.97 13.25
CA VAL A 263 -2.34 3.12 12.81
C VAL A 263 -1.45 4.24 12.24
N LEU A 264 -0.28 4.48 12.82
CA LEU A 264 0.65 5.51 12.34
C LEU A 264 1.27 5.16 10.97
N GLN A 265 1.62 3.91 10.72
CA GLN A 265 2.12 3.49 9.40
C GLN A 265 0.99 3.52 8.36
N ALA A 266 -0.23 3.13 8.73
CA ALA A 266 -1.41 3.21 7.86
C ALA A 266 -1.67 4.66 7.45
N LEU A 267 -1.68 5.58 8.43
CA LEU A 267 -1.85 7.01 8.18
C LEU A 267 -0.72 7.58 7.31
N ALA A 268 0.53 7.15 7.52
CA ALA A 268 1.65 7.57 6.66
C ALA A 268 1.46 7.08 5.23
N ALA A 269 1.08 5.82 5.04
CA ALA A 269 0.85 5.22 3.73
C ALA A 269 -0.25 5.94 2.95
N VAL A 270 -1.42 6.15 3.57
CA VAL A 270 -2.55 6.84 2.93
C VAL A 270 -2.22 8.32 2.64
N ARG A 271 -1.51 9.00 3.54
CA ARG A 271 -1.09 10.40 3.27
C ARG A 271 -0.13 10.49 2.08
N LEU A 272 0.80 9.54 1.96
CA LEU A 272 1.70 9.49 0.81
C LEU A 272 0.95 9.19 -0.48
N LEU A 273 -0.03 8.27 -0.46
CA LEU A 273 -0.90 7.99 -1.61
C LEU A 273 -1.61 9.27 -2.08
N GLU A 274 -2.31 9.95 -1.18
CA GLU A 274 -3.06 11.17 -1.54
C GLU A 274 -2.13 12.34 -1.91
N ALA A 275 -0.83 12.27 -1.64
CA ALA A 275 0.11 13.30 -2.11
C ALA A 275 0.45 13.17 -3.61
N VAL A 276 0.21 11.99 -4.20
CA VAL A 276 0.52 11.69 -5.61
C VAL A 276 -0.73 11.47 -6.47
N ASN A 277 -1.91 11.49 -5.86
CA ASN A 277 -3.20 11.22 -6.51
C ASN A 277 -3.72 12.44 -7.30
#